data_AF-A0A7C8ZNE1-F1
#
_entry.id   AF-A0A7C8ZNE1-F1
#
_cell.length_a   1.000
_cell.length_b   1.000
_cell.length_c   1.000
_cell.angle_alpha   90.00
_cell.angle_beta   90.00
_cell.angle_gamma   90.00
#
_symmetry.space_group_name_H-M   'P 1'
#
loop_
_entity.id
_entity.type
_entity.pdbx_description
1 polymer ?
#
loop_
_entity_poly.entity_id
_entity_poly.type
_entity_poly.pdbx_seq_one_letter_code
_entity_poly.pdbx_strand_id
1 'polypeptide(L)'
;DTTASVLTWIIKYLAENPSVLQAVTEEQEAIIKGKEESGEEKVLTWADTKKMPFTSRVIQETLRVASILSFTFREAVEDVEYQGYLIPKGWKVLPLFRNIHHSPENFHEPEKFDPSRFEVIIFTPHVIYIYIYIY
;
A
#
# COMPACT_ATOMS: atom_id res chain seq x y z
N ASP A 1 -11.29 0.83 -13.58
CA ASP A 1 -10.42 -0.34 -13.49
C ASP A 1 -9.33 -0.04 -12.48
N THR A 2 -9.21 -0.82 -11.41
CA THR A 2 -8.25 -0.56 -10.31
C THR A 2 -7.20 -1.65 -10.26
N THR A 3 -7.62 -2.91 -10.24
CA THR A 3 -6.72 -4.07 -10.17
C THR A 3 -5.78 -4.15 -11.38
N ALA A 4 -6.27 -3.92 -12.61
CA ALA A 4 -5.39 -3.99 -13.78
C ALA A 4 -4.34 -2.87 -13.75
N SER A 5 -4.71 -1.68 -13.28
CA SER A 5 -3.76 -0.57 -13.09
C SER A 5 -2.71 -0.93 -12.05
N VAL A 6 -3.09 -1.46 -10.89
CA VAL A 6 -2.14 -1.93 -9.86
C VAL A 6 -1.19 -2.98 -10.45
N LEU A 7 -1.70 -4.00 -11.14
CA LEU A 7 -0.87 -5.05 -11.73
C LEU A 7 0.12 -4.51 -12.75
N THR A 8 -0.30 -3.55 -13.58
CA THR A 8 0.59 -2.87 -14.53
C THR A 8 1.76 -2.19 -13.83
N TRP A 9 1.48 -1.48 -12.74
CA TRP A 9 2.51 -0.81 -11.95
C TRP A 9 3.41 -1.79 -11.19
N ILE A 10 2.86 -2.90 -10.66
CA ILE A 10 3.66 -3.97 -10.03
C ILE A 10 4.69 -4.48 -11.03
N ILE A 11 4.26 -4.84 -12.26
CA ILE A 11 5.17 -5.36 -13.29
C ILE A 11 6.26 -4.33 -13.61
N LYS A 12 5.90 -3.06 -13.79
CA LYS A 12 6.86 -1.98 -14.03
C LYS A 12 7.89 -1.86 -12.90
N TYR A 13 7.44 -1.76 -11.66
CA TYR A 13 8.34 -1.58 -10.52
C TYR A 13 9.23 -2.79 -10.26
N LEU A 14 8.72 -4.01 -10.44
CA LEU A 14 9.55 -5.21 -10.35
C LEU A 14 10.60 -5.26 -11.45
N ALA A 15 10.26 -4.87 -12.68
CA ALA A 15 11.22 -4.82 -13.80
C ALA A 15 12.33 -3.78 -13.57
N GLU A 16 12.02 -2.66 -12.91
CA GLU A 16 12.99 -1.61 -12.59
C GLU A 16 13.80 -1.89 -11.32
N ASN A 17 13.38 -2.85 -10.49
CA ASN A 17 14.03 -3.20 -9.22
C ASN A 17 14.34 -4.71 -9.14
N PRO A 18 15.40 -5.19 -9.82
CA PRO A 18 15.71 -6.62 -9.92
C PRO A 18 15.90 -7.32 -8.58
N SER A 19 16.45 -6.64 -7.57
CA SER A 19 16.60 -7.20 -6.21
C SER A 19 15.26 -7.45 -5.53
N VAL A 20 14.26 -6.58 -5.76
CA VAL A 20 12.90 -6.77 -5.25
C VAL A 20 12.21 -7.92 -5.98
N LEU A 21 12.36 -8.00 -7.31
CA LEU A 21 11.86 -9.13 -8.08
C LEU A 21 12.46 -10.46 -7.60
N GLN A 22 13.77 -10.50 -7.36
CA GLN A 22 14.45 -11.67 -6.82
C GLN A 22 13.86 -12.08 -5.46
N ALA A 23 13.69 -11.15 -4.53
CA ALA A 23 13.13 -11.44 -3.22
C ALA A 23 11.67 -11.92 -3.27
N VAL A 24 10.84 -11.40 -4.20
CA VAL A 24 9.48 -11.94 -4.44
C VAL A 24 9.58 -13.38 -4.96
N THR A 25 10.44 -13.64 -5.95
CA THR A 25 10.62 -14.99 -6.51
C THR A 25 11.07 -15.99 -5.44
N GLU A 26 12.06 -15.63 -4.63
CA GLU A 26 12.56 -16.47 -3.53
C GLU A 26 11.45 -16.77 -2.49
N GLU A 27 10.61 -15.79 -2.16
CA GLU A 27 9.44 -16.01 -1.29
C GLU A 27 8.47 -17.03 -1.89
N GLN A 28 8.14 -16.90 -3.18
CA GLN A 28 7.23 -17.84 -3.86
C GLN A 28 7.82 -19.25 -3.96
N GLU A 29 9.11 -19.36 -4.29
CA GLU A 29 9.82 -20.64 -4.36
C GLU A 29 9.88 -21.34 -2.99
N ALA A 30 10.12 -20.59 -1.92
CA ALA A 30 10.14 -21.12 -0.57
C ALA A 30 8.77 -21.69 -0.15
N ILE A 31 7.67 -21.03 -0.52
CA ILE A 31 6.30 -21.53 -0.27
C ILE A 31 6.10 -22.86 -0.99
N ILE A 32 6.41 -22.93 -2.30
CA ILE A 32 6.22 -24.15 -3.09
C ILE A 32 7.09 -25.30 -2.57
N LYS A 33 8.35 -25.02 -2.20
CA LYS A 33 9.25 -26.01 -1.61
C LYS A 33 8.71 -26.54 -0.29
N GLY A 34 8.20 -25.67 0.58
CA GLY A 34 7.61 -26.09 1.85
C GLY A 34 6.40 -27.03 1.67
N LYS A 35 5.62 -26.86 0.59
CA LYS A 35 4.51 -27.76 0.25
C LYS A 35 4.98 -29.11 -0.27
N GLU A 36 6.06 -29.13 -1.05
CA GLU A 36 6.69 -30.38 -1.50
C GLU A 36 7.19 -31.21 -0.32
N GLU A 37 7.85 -30.56 0.64
CA GLU A 37 8.37 -31.21 1.84
C GLU A 37 7.27 -31.73 2.78
N SER A 38 6.09 -31.09 2.81
CA SER A 38 4.93 -31.56 3.58
C SER A 38 4.08 -32.62 2.87
N GLY A 39 4.42 -32.97 1.62
CA GLY A 39 3.63 -33.90 0.79
C GLY A 39 2.32 -33.29 0.27
N GLU A 40 2.17 -31.97 0.32
CA GLU A 40 1.04 -31.24 -0.25
C GLU A 40 1.20 -31.06 -1.78
N GLU A 41 0.07 -30.86 -2.46
CA GLU A 41 0.09 -30.52 -3.89
C GLU A 41 0.76 -29.15 -4.11
N LYS A 42 1.56 -29.02 -5.18
CA LYS A 42 2.22 -27.77 -5.60
C LYS A 42 1.25 -26.75 -6.21
N VAL A 43 0.09 -26.56 -5.60
CA VAL A 43 -0.95 -25.61 -5.98
C VAL A 43 -1.11 -24.59 -4.88
N LEU A 44 -1.06 -23.29 -5.21
CA LEU A 44 -1.27 -22.23 -4.23
C LEU A 44 -2.72 -22.22 -3.73
N THR A 45 -2.88 -22.13 -2.42
CA THR A 45 -4.18 -22.00 -1.76
C THR A 45 -4.34 -20.61 -1.15
N TRP A 46 -5.57 -20.24 -0.78
CA TRP A 46 -5.80 -19.00 -0.03
C TRP A 46 -4.99 -18.91 1.26
N ALA A 47 -4.76 -20.04 1.95
CA ALA A 47 -3.96 -20.07 3.16
C ALA A 47 -2.49 -19.69 2.93
N ASP A 48 -1.95 -19.98 1.74
CA ASP A 48 -0.56 -19.66 1.39
C ASP A 48 -0.32 -18.15 1.22
N THR A 49 -1.37 -17.35 0.96
CA THR A 49 -1.25 -15.87 0.89
C THR A 49 -0.72 -15.27 2.20
N LYS A 50 -0.98 -15.90 3.35
CA LYS A 50 -0.43 -15.48 4.65
C LYS A 50 1.08 -15.66 4.76
N LYS A 51 1.66 -16.52 3.92
CA LYS A 51 3.10 -16.79 3.84
C LYS A 51 3.81 -15.87 2.84
N MET A 52 3.12 -14.85 2.32
CA MET A 52 3.66 -13.89 1.32
C MET A 52 3.85 -12.45 1.88
N PRO A 53 4.52 -12.27 3.03
CA PRO A 53 4.64 -10.94 3.64
C PRO A 53 5.44 -9.95 2.78
N PHE A 54 6.47 -10.38 2.06
CA PHE A 54 7.23 -9.50 1.16
C PHE A 54 6.42 -9.10 -0.06
N THR A 55 5.72 -10.04 -0.70
CA THR A 55 4.80 -9.74 -1.80
C THR A 55 3.71 -8.75 -1.37
N SER A 56 3.18 -8.89 -0.15
CA SER A 56 2.21 -7.93 0.42
C SER A 56 2.80 -6.52 0.54
N ARG A 57 4.05 -6.40 1.00
CA ARG A 57 4.77 -5.11 1.07
C ARG A 57 4.99 -4.49 -0.31
N VAL A 58 5.31 -5.29 -1.33
CA VAL A 58 5.43 -4.82 -2.73
C VAL A 58 4.09 -4.26 -3.24
N ILE A 59 2.97 -4.91 -2.92
CA ILE A 59 1.63 -4.43 -3.28
C ILE A 59 1.35 -3.09 -2.60
N GLN A 60 1.62 -2.97 -1.29
CA GLN A 60 1.43 -1.73 -0.53
C GLN A 60 2.28 -0.59 -1.07
N GLU A 61 3.56 -0.86 -1.36
CA GLU A 61 4.46 0.13 -1.94
C GLU A 61 4.04 0.54 -3.36
N THR A 62 3.55 -0.39 -4.15
CA THR A 62 2.97 -0.07 -5.47
C THR A 62 1.75 0.86 -5.33
N LEU A 63 0.84 0.56 -4.40
CA LEU A 63 -0.34 1.39 -4.16
C LEU A 63 0.03 2.80 -3.71
N ARG A 64 1.08 2.94 -2.88
CA ARG A 64 1.63 4.24 -2.45
C ARG A 64 2.22 5.01 -3.63
N VAL A 65 3.22 4.45 -4.31
CA VAL A 65 4.01 5.18 -5.32
C VAL A 65 3.18 5.44 -6.59
N ALA A 66 2.41 4.46 -7.05
CA ALA A 66 1.56 4.66 -8.22
C ALA A 66 0.37 5.58 -7.90
N SER A 67 -0.09 5.59 -6.64
CA SER A 67 -1.24 6.37 -6.18
C SER A 67 -2.44 6.22 -7.12
N ILE A 68 -2.82 4.96 -7.40
CA ILE A 68 -3.87 4.57 -8.37
C ILE A 68 -5.17 5.35 -8.14
N LEU A 69 -5.55 5.51 -6.87
CA LEU A 69 -6.53 6.48 -6.45
C LEU A 69 -5.80 7.69 -5.86
N SER A 70 -5.69 8.77 -6.64
CA SER A 70 -4.93 9.96 -6.22
C SER A 70 -5.74 10.89 -5.30
N PHE A 71 -7.06 10.88 -5.39
CA PHE A 71 -7.97 11.67 -4.56
C PHE A 71 -9.38 11.07 -4.56
N THR A 72 -10.22 11.56 -3.65
CA THR A 72 -11.66 11.27 -3.63
C THR A 72 -12.44 12.54 -3.26
N PHE A 73 -13.74 12.55 -3.47
CA PHE A 73 -14.61 13.60 -2.96
C PHE A 73 -15.34 13.13 -1.71
N ARG A 74 -15.46 14.04 -0.74
CA ARG A 74 -16.35 13.91 0.41
C ARG A 74 -17.19 15.18 0.51
N GLU A 75 -18.34 15.08 1.16
CA GLU A 75 -19.15 16.24 1.51
C GLU A 75 -19.23 16.31 3.03
N ALA A 76 -18.98 17.49 3.59
CA ALA A 76 -19.13 17.71 5.02
C ALA A 76 -20.60 17.61 5.41
N VAL A 77 -20.96 16.62 6.22
CA VAL A 77 -22.36 16.39 6.66
C VAL A 77 -22.78 17.33 7.80
N GLU A 78 -21.81 17.95 8.43
CA GLU A 78 -21.90 18.95 9.49
C GLU A 78 -20.71 19.92 9.42
N ASP A 79 -20.75 20.98 10.21
CA ASP A 79 -19.63 21.91 10.35
C ASP A 79 -18.48 21.22 11.11
N VAL A 80 -17.27 21.24 10.55
CA VAL A 80 -16.08 20.57 11.12
C VAL A 80 -14.96 21.60 11.33
N GLU A 81 -14.43 21.67 12.55
CA GLU A 81 -13.19 22.41 12.82
C GLU A 81 -11.97 21.48 12.74
N TYR A 82 -11.01 21.78 11.87
CA TYR A 82 -9.77 21.02 11.70
C TYR A 82 -8.57 21.95 11.64
N GLN A 83 -7.62 21.79 12.56
CA GLN A 83 -6.39 22.62 12.64
C GLN A 83 -6.66 24.15 12.61
N GLY A 84 -7.76 24.60 13.22
CA GLY A 84 -8.16 26.01 13.26
C GLY A 84 -8.94 26.49 12.02
N TYR A 85 -9.21 25.62 11.06
CA TYR A 85 -10.06 25.90 9.90
C TYR A 85 -11.46 25.34 10.09
N LEU A 86 -12.48 26.16 9.81
CA LEU A 86 -13.87 25.72 9.72
C LEU A 86 -14.18 25.22 8.32
N ILE A 87 -14.65 23.98 8.22
CA ILE A 87 -15.21 23.36 7.01
C ILE A 87 -16.73 23.32 7.18
N PRO A 88 -17.49 24.20 6.53
CA PRO A 88 -18.93 24.24 6.69
C PRO A 88 -19.64 23.02 6.10
N LYS A 89 -20.78 22.66 6.69
CA LYS A 89 -21.70 21.66 6.15
C LYS A 89 -22.04 21.95 4.69
N GLY A 90 -22.07 20.89 3.88
CA GLY A 90 -22.34 20.93 2.44
C GLY A 90 -21.13 21.26 1.58
N TRP A 91 -19.97 21.59 2.17
CA TRP A 91 -18.75 21.79 1.39
C TRP A 91 -18.20 20.47 0.88
N LYS A 92 -17.72 20.49 -0.37
CA LYS A 92 -16.97 19.37 -0.95
C LYS A 92 -15.51 19.45 -0.50
N VAL A 93 -15.04 18.37 0.11
CA VAL A 93 -13.67 18.20 0.54
C VAL A 93 -12.98 17.23 -0.43
N LEU A 94 -11.73 17.55 -0.78
CA LEU A 94 -10.90 16.77 -1.71
C LEU A 94 -9.64 16.29 -0.99
N PRO A 95 -9.65 15.13 -0.32
CA PRO A 95 -8.43 14.54 0.21
C PRO A 95 -7.50 14.14 -0.93
N LEU A 96 -6.30 14.74 -0.97
CA LEU A 96 -5.28 14.48 -1.99
C LEU A 96 -4.29 13.40 -1.50
N PHE A 97 -4.66 12.13 -1.65
CA PHE A 97 -3.85 10.98 -1.20
C PHE A 97 -2.46 10.96 -1.83
N ARG A 98 -2.33 11.34 -3.11
CA ARG A 98 -1.03 11.39 -3.79
C ARG A 98 -0.04 12.31 -3.07
N ASN A 99 -0.49 13.44 -2.54
CA ASN A 99 0.40 14.36 -1.80
C ASN A 99 0.90 13.71 -0.50
N ILE A 100 0.01 12.98 0.20
CA ILE A 100 0.37 12.27 1.42
C ILE A 100 1.37 11.14 1.12
N HIS A 101 1.08 10.34 0.09
CA HIS A 101 1.92 9.22 -0.33
C HIS A 101 3.32 9.65 -0.78
N HIS A 102 3.47 10.84 -1.37
CA HIS A 102 4.75 11.37 -1.85
C HIS A 102 5.37 12.42 -0.91
N SER A 103 4.78 12.67 0.26
CA SER A 103 5.34 13.64 1.20
C SER A 103 6.57 13.07 1.91
N PRO A 104 7.72 13.77 1.90
CA PRO A 104 8.91 13.36 2.66
C PRO A 104 8.70 13.44 4.18
N GLU A 105 7.65 14.14 4.64
CA GLU A 105 7.26 14.16 6.06
C GLU A 105 6.68 12.81 6.51
N ASN A 106 6.06 12.05 5.59
CA ASN A 106 5.46 10.76 5.87
C ASN A 106 6.34 9.58 5.41
N PHE A 107 7.08 9.76 4.32
CA PHE A 107 7.89 8.71 3.70
C PHE A 107 9.27 9.23 3.33
N HIS A 108 10.32 8.72 3.99
CA HIS A 108 11.70 9.02 3.61
C HIS A 108 11.98 8.56 2.17
N GLU A 109 12.65 9.41 1.39
CA GLU A 109 12.90 9.22 -0.06
C GLU A 109 11.63 8.74 -0.80
N PRO A 110 10.57 9.56 -0.86
CA PRO A 110 9.24 9.12 -1.27
C PRO A 110 9.17 8.60 -2.71
N GLU A 111 10.11 9.04 -3.56
CA GLU A 111 10.22 8.62 -4.97
C GLU A 111 10.95 7.28 -5.15
N LYS A 112 11.67 6.80 -4.13
CA LYS A 112 12.32 5.49 -4.16
C LYS A 112 11.28 4.40 -3.96
N PHE A 113 11.30 3.38 -4.81
CA PHE A 113 10.47 2.19 -4.61
C PHE A 113 11.13 1.28 -3.57
N ASP A 114 10.61 1.28 -2.34
CA ASP A 114 11.21 0.55 -1.21
C ASP A 114 10.14 -0.19 -0.40
N PRO A 115 9.90 -1.49 -0.68
CA PRO A 115 8.95 -2.30 0.06
C PRO A 115 9.30 -2.48 1.55
N SER A 116 10.57 -2.28 1.95
CA SER A 116 10.98 -2.46 3.35
C SER A 116 10.30 -1.47 4.30
N ARG A 117 9.78 -0.33 3.79
CA ARG A 117 9.05 0.65 4.61
C ARG A 117 7.76 0.10 5.23
N PHE A 118 7.22 -0.97 4.67
CA PHE A 118 6.04 -1.68 5.16
C PHE A 118 6.40 -2.94 5.95
N GLU A 119 7.68 -3.13 6.28
CA GLU A 119 8.07 -4.03 7.35
C GLU A 119 7.43 -3.56 8.65
N VAL A 120 6.86 -4.48 9.44
CA VAL A 120 6.04 -4.13 10.61
C VAL A 120 6.89 -3.37 11.63
N ILE A 121 6.83 -2.04 11.58
CA ILE A 121 7.22 -1.15 12.67
C ILE A 121 5.95 -0.89 13.48
N ILE A 122 6.03 -1.12 14.79
CA ILE A 122 4.97 -0.83 15.76
C ILE A 122 4.40 0.57 15.48
N PHE A 123 3.08 0.63 15.27
CA PHE A 123 2.35 1.82 14.84
C PHE A 123 2.68 3.07 15.66
N THR A 124 3.01 4.16 14.97
CA THR A 124 2.95 5.50 15.57
C THR A 124 1.51 6.05 15.42
N PRO A 125 0.95 6.73 16.44
CA PRO A 125 -0.45 7.16 16.46
C PRO A 125 -0.89 8.04 15.28
N HIS A 126 0.05 8.79 14.67
CA HIS A 126 -0.25 9.84 13.70
C HIS A 126 -0.87 9.33 12.38
N VAL A 127 -0.51 8.13 11.93
CA VAL A 127 -1.03 7.54 10.68
C VAL A 127 -2.51 7.13 10.83
N ILE A 128 -2.91 6.71 12.04
CA ILE A 128 -4.27 6.30 12.34
C ILE A 128 -5.22 7.50 12.30
N TYR A 129 -4.79 8.67 12.78
CA TYR A 129 -5.63 9.88 12.77
C TYR A 129 -6.01 10.30 11.35
N ILE A 130 -5.06 10.31 10.40
CA ILE A 130 -5.36 10.67 9.00
C ILE A 130 -6.40 9.70 8.40
N TYR A 131 -6.32 8.41 8.71
CA TYR A 131 -7.27 7.42 8.22
C TYR A 131 -8.67 7.58 8.83
N ILE A 132 -8.76 7.91 10.12
CA ILE A 132 -10.03 8.16 10.82
C ILE A 132 -10.74 9.40 10.28
N TYR A 133 -10.02 10.46 9.93
CA TYR A 133 -10.66 11.69 9.40
C TYR A 133 -11.12 11.59 7.94
N ILE A 134 -10.80 10.50 7.23
CA ILE A 134 -11.13 10.31 5.81
C ILE A 134 -12.33 9.36 5.61
N TYR A 135 -12.76 8.65 6.65
CA TYR A 135 -13.87 7.70 6.63
C TYR A 135 -14.99 8.10 7.60
#